data_AF-A0A2W6T6D0-F1
#
_entry.id   AF-A0A2W6T6D0-F1
#
_cell.length_a   1.000
_cell.length_b   1.000
_cell.length_c   1.000
_cell.angle_alpha   90.00
_cell.angle_beta   90.00
_cell.angle_gamma   90.00
#
_symmetry.space_group_name_H-M   'P 1'
#
loop_
_entity.id
_entity.type
_entity.pdbx_description
1 polymer ?
#
loop_
_entity_poly.entity_id
_entity_poly.type
_entity_poly.pdbx_seq_one_letter_code
_entity_poly.pdbx_strand_id
1 'polypeptide(L)'
;MAHIAKLRLLLFSAFGPAIAILLLLFFAGYVVLGSNGVLAWGDYSRQLRTAKVELRKTQEARGELKNRVEALDPRRVDPDLADELIRRQLGVVHHDEVVVPLN
;
A
#
# COMPACT_ATOMS: atom_id res chain seq x y z
N MET A 1 19.81 56.91 34.15
CA MET A 1 18.41 56.42 34.22
C MET A 1 17.74 56.27 32.84
N ALA A 2 17.72 57.31 31.98
CA ALA A 2 17.01 57.27 30.69
C ALA A 2 17.50 56.21 29.68
N HIS A 3 18.81 55.90 29.67
CA HIS A 3 19.38 54.88 28.77
C HIS A 3 18.92 53.45 29.08
N ILE A 4 18.72 53.12 30.37
CA ILE A 4 18.25 51.80 30.81
C ILE A 4 16.78 51.60 30.42
N ALA A 5 15.97 52.65 30.51
CA ALA A 5 14.57 52.62 30.07
C ALA A 5 14.45 52.44 28.55
N LYS A 6 15.27 53.15 27.76
CA LYS A 6 15.34 52.95 26.29
C LYS A 6 15.77 51.53 25.91
N LEU A 7 16.79 50.98 26.59
CA LEU A 7 17.26 49.61 26.32
C LEU A 7 16.18 48.56 26.63
N ARG A 8 15.46 48.71 27.74
CA ARG A 8 14.33 47.84 28.09
C ARG A 8 13.21 47.91 27.05
N LEU A 9 12.88 49.10 26.56
CA LEU A 9 11.86 49.28 25.53
C LEU A 9 12.24 48.61 24.20
N LEU A 10 13.51 48.75 23.80
CA LEU A 10 14.05 48.11 22.58
C LEU A 10 14.07 46.58 22.70
N LEU A 11 14.44 46.03 23.87
CA LEU A 11 14.39 44.60 24.12
C LEU A 11 12.95 44.06 24.09
N PHE A 12 12.00 44.80 24.67
CA PHE A 12 10.58 44.42 24.61
C PHE A 12 10.01 44.47 23.19
N SER A 13 10.41 45.44 22.36
CA SER A 13 9.96 45.49 20.96
C SER A 13 10.60 44.41 20.08
N ALA A 14 11.81 43.96 20.43
CA ALA A 14 12.52 42.90 19.71
C ALA A 14 12.01 41.49 20.04
N PHE A 15 11.26 41.32 21.14
CA PHE A 15 10.78 40.03 21.61
C PHE A 15 9.78 39.36 20.64
N GLY A 16 8.85 40.13 20.09
CA GLY A 16 7.88 39.65 19.11
C GLY A 16 8.54 39.10 17.83
N PRO A 17 9.40 39.88 17.15
CA PRO A 17 10.18 39.41 16.00
C PRO A 17 11.05 38.19 16.31
N ALA A 18 11.68 38.13 17.49
CA ALA A 18 12.50 36.99 17.90
C ALA A 18 11.68 35.71 18.00
N ILE A 19 10.50 35.75 18.62
CA ILE A 19 9.58 34.61 18.68
C ILE A 19 9.13 34.20 17.28
N ALA A 20 8.80 35.16 16.41
CA ALA A 20 8.36 34.86 15.05
C ALA A 20 9.45 34.11 14.25
N ILE A 21 10.71 34.52 14.36
CA ILE A 21 11.83 33.83 13.72
C ILE A 21 12.00 32.42 14.31
N LEU A 22 11.89 32.27 15.63
CA LEU A 22 12.06 30.99 16.30
C LEU A 22 10.97 29.99 15.88
N LEU A 23 9.72 30.45 15.78
CA LEU A 23 8.61 29.66 15.25
C LEU A 23 8.83 29.30 13.77
N LEU A 24 9.31 30.24 12.95
CA LEU A 24 9.59 29.97 11.54
C LEU A 24 10.69 28.91 11.38
N LEU A 25 11.76 28.99 12.16
CA LEU A 25 12.82 27.97 12.19
C LEU A 25 12.29 26.62 12.68
N PHE A 26 11.42 26.62 13.69
CA PHE A 26 10.78 25.41 14.18
C PHE A 26 9.93 24.74 13.08
N PHE A 27 9.09 25.51 12.39
CA PHE A 27 8.29 24.98 11.28
C PHE A 27 9.17 24.50 10.12
N ALA A 28 10.19 25.27 9.74
CA ALA A 28 11.12 24.87 8.69
C ALA A 28 11.83 23.55 9.04
N GLY A 29 12.31 23.42 10.27
CA GLY A 29 12.90 22.17 10.78
C GLY A 29 11.90 21.02 10.80
N TYR A 30 10.66 21.26 11.23
CA TYR A 30 9.60 20.26 11.30
C TYR A 30 9.17 19.76 9.91
N VAL A 31 9.17 20.61 8.89
CA VAL A 31 8.88 20.19 7.50
C VAL A 31 9.96 19.26 6.94
N VAL A 32 11.21 19.41 7.40
CA VAL A 32 12.32 18.56 6.97
C VAL A 32 12.37 17.26 7.78
N LEU A 33 12.44 17.35 9.12
CA LEU A 33 12.65 16.21 10.03
C LEU A 33 11.35 15.57 10.57
N GLY A 34 10.19 16.17 10.33
CA GLY A 34 8.92 15.67 10.84
C GLY A 34 8.51 14.33 10.21
N SER A 35 7.58 13.64 10.87
CA SER A 35 7.05 12.34 10.40
C SER A 35 6.40 12.42 9.01
N ASN A 36 5.80 13.55 8.66
CA ASN A 36 5.25 13.84 7.33
C ASN A 36 6.20 14.71 6.47
N GLY A 37 7.46 14.84 6.89
CA GLY A 37 8.43 15.69 6.25
C GLY A 37 8.94 15.12 4.93
N VAL A 38 9.75 15.93 4.24
CA VAL A 38 10.31 15.58 2.92
C VAL A 38 11.19 14.33 2.98
N LEU A 39 11.88 14.10 4.09
CA LEU A 39 12.71 12.90 4.29
C LEU A 39 11.88 11.62 4.38
N ALA A 40 10.69 11.67 5.00
CA ALA A 40 9.80 10.52 5.14
C ALA A 40 9.13 10.12 3.81
N TRP A 41 9.07 11.02 2.82
CA TRP A 41 8.48 10.76 1.50
C TRP A 41 9.09 9.54 0.80
N GLY A 42 10.40 9.32 0.96
CA GLY A 42 11.10 8.17 0.39
C GLY A 42 10.58 6.86 0.95
N ASP A 43 10.41 6.78 2.27
CA ASP A 43 9.91 5.60 2.95
C ASP A 43 8.44 5.34 2.66
N TYR A 44 7.60 6.40 2.62
CA TYR A 44 6.20 6.27 2.19
C TYR A 44 6.09 5.75 0.77
N SER A 45 6.92 6.24 -0.15
CA SER A 45 6.94 5.77 -1.54
C SER A 45 7.33 4.29 -1.63
N ARG A 46 8.27 3.84 -0.80
CA ARG A 46 8.67 2.42 -0.72
C ARG A 46 7.55 1.56 -0.16
N GLN A 47 6.96 1.95 0.96
CA GLN A 47 5.84 1.24 1.57
C GLN A 47 4.65 1.15 0.60
N LEU A 48 4.33 2.23 -0.09
CA LEU A 48 3.27 2.26 -1.09
C LEU A 48 3.57 1.32 -2.27
N ARG A 49 4.83 1.25 -2.73
CA ARG A 49 5.23 0.31 -3.78
C ARG A 49 5.07 -1.14 -3.32
N THR A 50 5.51 -1.48 -2.12
CA THR A 50 5.37 -2.82 -1.56
C THR A 50 3.89 -3.22 -1.43
N ALA A 51 3.07 -2.36 -0.84
CA ALA A 51 1.64 -2.60 -0.70
C ALA A 51 0.94 -2.77 -2.06
N LYS A 52 1.33 -1.99 -3.08
CA LYS A 52 0.81 -2.14 -4.44
C LYS A 52 1.21 -3.47 -5.09
N VAL A 53 2.43 -3.94 -4.86
CA VAL A 53 2.88 -5.24 -5.36
C VAL A 53 2.09 -6.38 -4.72
N GLU A 54 1.89 -6.35 -3.41
CA GLU A 54 1.07 -7.33 -2.70
C GLU A 54 -0.39 -7.30 -3.16
N LEU A 55 -0.96 -6.10 -3.33
CA LEU A 55 -2.30 -5.93 -3.85
C LEU A 55 -2.46 -6.57 -5.23
N ARG A 56 -1.49 -6.36 -6.13
CA ARG A 56 -1.53 -6.93 -7.48
C ARG A 56 -1.49 -8.46 -7.45
N LYS A 57 -0.60 -9.05 -6.65
CA LYS A 57 -0.52 -10.51 -6.48
C LYS A 57 -1.86 -11.10 -6.01
N THR A 58 -2.47 -10.47 -5.00
CA THR A 58 -3.75 -10.94 -4.45
C THR A 58 -4.90 -10.74 -5.44
N GLN A 59 -4.89 -9.65 -6.22
CA GLN A 59 -5.88 -9.42 -7.26
C GLN A 59 -5.79 -10.43 -8.41
N GLU A 60 -4.57 -10.79 -8.82
CA GLU A 60 -4.33 -11.84 -9.83
C GLU A 60 -4.88 -13.19 -9.34
N ALA A 61 -4.49 -13.63 -8.14
CA ALA A 61 -4.99 -14.88 -7.55
C ALA A 61 -6.52 -14.89 -7.39
N ARG A 62 -7.10 -13.75 -6.98
CA ARG A 62 -8.56 -13.59 -6.91
C ARG A 62 -9.21 -13.70 -8.29
N GLY A 63 -8.59 -13.12 -9.32
CA GLY A 63 -9.08 -13.19 -10.70
C GLY A 63 -9.12 -14.63 -11.22
N GLU A 64 -8.03 -15.36 -11.04
CA GLU A 64 -7.97 -16.79 -11.40
C GLU A 64 -9.03 -17.62 -10.68
N LEU A 65 -9.18 -17.42 -9.37
CA LEU A 65 -10.18 -18.13 -8.58
C LEU A 65 -11.61 -17.75 -9.02
N LYS A 66 -11.86 -16.48 -9.27
CA LYS A 66 -13.17 -16.01 -9.76
C LYS A 66 -13.52 -16.67 -11.09
N ASN A 67 -12.57 -16.74 -12.03
CA ASN A 67 -12.79 -17.39 -13.32
C ASN A 67 -13.16 -18.87 -13.15
N ARG A 68 -12.47 -19.59 -12.25
CA ARG A 68 -12.78 -21.00 -11.95
C ARG A 68 -14.16 -21.17 -11.29
N VAL A 69 -14.51 -20.29 -10.35
CA VAL A 69 -15.82 -20.33 -9.69
C VAL A 69 -16.94 -20.04 -10.69
N GLU A 70 -16.74 -19.09 -11.59
CA GLU A 70 -17.71 -18.77 -12.65
C GLU A 70 -17.88 -19.91 -13.63
N ALA A 71 -16.78 -20.59 -14.00
CA ALA A 71 -16.82 -21.81 -14.80
C ALA A 71 -17.52 -22.99 -14.11
N LEU A 72 -17.64 -22.96 -12.78
CA LEU A 72 -18.37 -23.97 -11.99
C LEU A 72 -19.78 -23.52 -11.58
N ASP A 73 -20.33 -22.44 -12.17
CA ASP A 73 -21.71 -21.99 -11.89
C ASP A 73 -22.71 -23.12 -12.25
N PRO A 74 -23.55 -23.59 -11.31
CA PRO A 74 -24.53 -24.65 -11.56
C PRO A 74 -25.50 -24.37 -12.71
N ARG A 75 -25.69 -23.10 -13.08
CA ARG A 75 -26.57 -22.69 -14.18
C ARG A 75 -25.90 -22.78 -15.55
N ARG A 76 -24.56 -22.78 -15.61
CA ARG A 76 -23.78 -22.84 -16.85
C ARG A 76 -22.37 -23.36 -16.57
N VAL A 77 -22.28 -24.61 -16.15
CA VAL A 77 -21.01 -25.27 -15.83
C VAL A 77 -20.20 -25.49 -17.11
N ASP A 78 -18.89 -25.27 -17.03
CA ASP A 78 -17.94 -25.68 -18.06
C ASP A 78 -17.72 -27.20 -17.96
N PRO A 79 -18.16 -27.99 -18.95
CA PRO A 79 -18.06 -29.45 -18.89
C PRO A 79 -16.61 -29.94 -18.87
N ASP A 80 -15.69 -29.25 -19.54
CA ASP A 80 -14.29 -29.66 -19.61
C ASP A 80 -13.61 -29.47 -18.25
N LEU A 81 -13.85 -28.34 -17.59
CA LEU A 81 -13.33 -28.07 -16.25
C LEU A 81 -13.95 -29.01 -15.20
N ALA A 82 -15.25 -29.29 -15.31
CA ALA A 82 -15.93 -30.23 -14.42
C ALA A 82 -15.37 -31.65 -14.56
N ASP A 83 -15.17 -32.12 -15.80
CA ASP A 83 -14.60 -33.43 -16.08
C ASP A 83 -13.15 -33.55 -15.61
N GLU A 84 -12.33 -32.51 -15.82
CA GLU A 84 -10.96 -32.45 -15.30
C GLU A 84 -10.92 -32.57 -13.77
N LEU A 85 -11.82 -31.86 -13.05
CA LEU A 85 -11.88 -31.92 -11.59
C LEU A 85 -12.33 -33.30 -11.08
N ILE A 86 -13.31 -33.92 -11.74
CA ILE A 86 -13.77 -35.28 -11.43
C ILE A 86 -12.61 -36.27 -11.59
N ARG A 87 -11.89 -36.24 -12.72
CA ARG A 87 -10.73 -37.11 -12.95
C ARG A 87 -9.63 -36.87 -11.91
N ARG A 88 -9.28 -35.61 -11.62
CA ARG A 88 -8.23 -35.26 -10.65
C ARG A 88 -8.57 -35.65 -9.20
N GLN A 89 -9.81 -35.45 -8.77
CA GLN A 89 -10.19 -35.63 -7.36
C GLN A 89 -10.69 -37.03 -7.04
N LEU A 90 -11.44 -37.65 -7.96
CA LEU A 90 -12.07 -38.94 -7.75
C LEU A 90 -11.31 -40.08 -8.44
N GLY A 91 -10.37 -39.77 -9.35
CA GLY A 91 -9.60 -40.78 -10.09
C GLY A 91 -10.46 -41.65 -11.00
N VAL A 92 -11.71 -41.24 -11.25
CA VAL A 92 -12.65 -41.96 -12.12
C VAL A 92 -12.46 -41.50 -13.55
N VAL A 93 -12.52 -42.45 -14.46
CA VAL A 93 -12.34 -42.25 -15.90
C VAL A 93 -13.52 -42.94 -16.59
N HIS A 94 -14.04 -42.40 -17.69
CA HIS A 94 -15.17 -43.05 -18.37
C HIS A 94 -14.75 -44.42 -18.90
N HIS A 95 -15.68 -45.37 -18.99
CA HIS A 95 -15.35 -46.77 -19.35
C HIS A 95 -14.66 -46.88 -20.73
N ASP A 96 -14.91 -45.93 -21.62
CA ASP A 96 -14.40 -45.84 -22.99
C ASP A 96 -13.09 -45.02 -23.13
N GLU A 97 -12.50 -44.56 -22.04
CA GLU A 97 -11.32 -43.69 -22.05
C GLU A 97 -10.03 -44.42 -21.64
N VAL A 98 -8.90 -44.07 -22.27
CA VAL A 98 -7.60 -44.72 -22.06
C VAL A 98 -6.57 -43.70 -21.52
N VAL A 99 -5.89 -44.05 -20.43
CA VAL A 99 -4.83 -43.21 -19.83
C VAL A 99 -3.51 -43.42 -20.58
N VAL A 100 -2.96 -42.35 -21.17
CA VAL A 100 -1.66 -42.36 -21.83
C VAL A 100 -0.61 -41.73 -20.90
N PRO A 101 0.35 -42.50 -20.33
CA PRO A 101 1.45 -41.92 -19.57
C PRO A 101 2.38 -41.13 -20.50
N LEU A 102 2.72 -39.91 -20.09
CA LEU A 102 3.73 -39.10 -20.76
C LEU A 102 5.08 -39.42 -20.12
N ASN A 103 5.97 -40.01 -20.91
CA ASN A 103 7.34 -40.39 -20.52
C ASN A 103 8.30 -39.21 -20.68
#